data_AF-A0A564ULV2-F1
#
_entry.id   AF-A0A564ULV2-F1
#
_cell.length_a   1.000
_cell.length_b   1.000
_cell.length_c   1.000
_cell.angle_alpha   90.00
_cell.angle_beta   90.00
_cell.angle_gamma   90.00
#
_symmetry.space_group_name_H-M   'P 1'
#
loop_
_entity.id
_entity.type
_entity.pdbx_description
1 polymer ?
#
loop_
_entity_poly.entity_id
_entity_poly.type
_entity_poly.pdbx_seq_one_letter_code
_entity_poly.pdbx_strand_id
1 'polypeptide(L)'
;MPQIKENFFENILFKFESCSCDCVEDIEHIAPGAEPISKFKLQAMSERPILFGYAAKDGLVRIAPNGTIKEKNILGTLMSLANKSTKELVSFMRDNGFLFPVCTDTYEVFDEISLYGIINRLKMTVKLMTAANEIRKNYKKICDLTISLLFSEDLTIKTDSMKNAYSSCHHKYVDTLINPPVQLSYNRQQEAFEGDTYSITDCIYGSYALNIQDYNNIIGGYASVPGYQNGFYQNITSIFVNYEKRDMTKKISDFLFHFLYEMNGNSSGEFSDEMKTALIEIAKYIIGEEINANLDGIHPVYNSETMTPSWKVDSLLCAAYFSIFYLKPDLELYRPCDNPRCGRYFLVKTTSTRNRFCSQECCNRVTQDRYRKRKREKEGL
;
A
#
# COMPACT_ATOMS: atom_id res chain seq x y z
N MET A 1 5.50 38.64 -31.58
CA MET A 1 5.51 37.19 -31.31
C MET A 1 4.29 36.86 -30.46
N PRO A 2 3.38 35.98 -30.90
CA PRO A 2 2.27 35.55 -30.07
C PRO A 2 2.82 34.78 -28.87
N GLN A 3 2.41 35.14 -27.65
CA GLN A 3 2.62 34.29 -26.49
C GLN A 3 1.82 33.01 -26.72
N ILE A 4 2.50 31.90 -26.97
CA ILE A 4 1.90 30.57 -26.89
C ILE A 4 1.56 30.36 -25.41
N LYS A 5 0.31 30.62 -25.03
CA LYS A 5 -0.24 30.05 -23.80
C LYS A 5 -0.32 28.55 -24.07
N GLU A 6 0.62 27.77 -23.55
CA GLU A 6 0.47 26.33 -23.49
C GLU A 6 -0.88 26.04 -22.81
N ASN A 7 -1.81 25.47 -23.56
CA ASN A 7 -3.05 24.99 -22.99
C ASN A 7 -2.70 23.82 -22.07
N PHE A 8 -2.77 24.04 -20.76
CA PHE A 8 -2.49 23.03 -19.73
C PHE A 8 -3.25 21.71 -19.96
N PHE A 9 -4.37 21.76 -20.68
CA PHE A 9 -5.16 20.60 -21.09
C PHE A 9 -4.46 19.60 -22.02
N GLU A 10 -3.42 19.99 -22.76
CA GLU A 10 -2.71 19.08 -23.66
C GLU A 10 -1.73 18.14 -22.94
N ASN A 11 -1.34 18.46 -21.70
CA ASN A 11 -0.36 17.68 -20.91
C ASN A 11 -0.99 16.84 -19.79
N ILE A 12 -2.32 16.79 -19.71
CA ILE A 12 -3.06 15.99 -18.71
C ILE A 12 -3.29 14.58 -19.25
N LEU A 13 -2.74 13.56 -18.58
CA LEU A 13 -2.87 12.17 -19.04
C LEU A 13 -4.29 11.61 -18.85
N PHE A 14 -4.97 12.00 -17.76
CA PHE A 14 -6.38 11.67 -17.53
C PHE A 14 -7.06 12.75 -16.70
N LYS A 15 -8.39 12.82 -16.83
CA LYS A 15 -9.26 13.67 -16.01
C LYS A 15 -10.23 12.79 -15.23
N PHE A 16 -10.61 13.24 -14.04
CA PHE A 16 -11.61 12.59 -13.21
C PHE A 16 -12.51 13.68 -12.61
N GLU A 17 -13.82 13.54 -12.82
CA GLU A 17 -14.81 14.46 -12.29
C GLU A 17 -15.52 13.80 -11.10
N SER A 18 -15.70 14.60 -10.05
CA SER A 18 -16.42 14.23 -8.84
C SER A 18 -17.08 15.49 -8.26
N CYS A 19 -17.56 15.41 -7.04
CA CYS A 19 -18.03 16.55 -6.27
C CYS A 19 -17.42 16.52 -4.86
N SER A 20 -17.42 17.67 -4.19
CA SER A 20 -17.17 17.66 -2.75
C SER A 20 -18.25 16.87 -2.04
N CYS A 21 -17.97 16.38 -0.84
CA CYS A 21 -19.01 15.80 -0.01
C CYS A 21 -19.22 16.62 1.27
N ASP A 22 -20.42 16.56 1.82
CA ASP A 22 -20.55 16.74 3.25
C ASP A 22 -20.04 15.48 3.95
N CYS A 23 -19.29 15.69 5.03
CA CYS A 23 -18.68 14.61 5.80
C CYS A 23 -18.81 14.96 7.28
N VAL A 24 -19.52 14.10 8.01
CA VAL A 24 -19.80 14.25 9.44
C VAL A 24 -19.32 13.01 10.17
N GLU A 25 -18.60 13.22 11.26
CA GLU A 25 -18.22 12.17 12.20
C GLU A 25 -19.36 12.00 13.22
N ASP A 26 -19.83 10.77 13.38
CA ASP A 26 -20.83 10.37 14.36
C ASP A 26 -20.15 9.46 15.40
N ILE A 27 -20.28 9.83 16.68
CA ILE A 27 -19.62 9.14 17.79
C ILE A 27 -20.69 8.47 18.63
N GLU A 28 -20.67 7.14 18.64
CA GLU A 28 -21.65 6.31 19.34
C GLU A 28 -21.07 5.73 20.63
N HIS A 29 -21.60 6.15 21.78
CA HIS A 29 -21.23 5.62 23.10
C HIS A 29 -22.12 4.44 23.47
N ILE A 30 -21.63 3.21 23.29
CA ILE A 30 -22.43 1.99 23.43
C ILE A 30 -22.60 1.54 24.89
N ALA A 31 -21.55 1.64 25.71
CA ALA A 31 -21.58 1.22 27.11
C ALA A 31 -20.66 2.09 27.99
N PRO A 32 -20.99 2.29 29.28
CA PRO A 32 -20.12 3.00 30.20
C PRO A 32 -18.72 2.36 30.28
N GLY A 33 -17.68 3.15 30.02
CA GLY A 33 -16.29 2.72 30.09
C GLY A 33 -15.77 1.97 28.84
N ALA A 34 -16.61 1.73 27.83
CA ALA A 34 -16.16 1.25 26.53
C ALA A 34 -15.71 2.41 25.64
N GLU A 35 -14.71 2.17 24.79
CA GLU A 35 -14.32 3.14 23.76
C GLU A 35 -15.49 3.38 22.80
N PRO A 36 -15.75 4.65 22.42
CA PRO A 36 -16.83 4.96 21.51
C PRO A 36 -16.54 4.44 20.10
N ILE A 37 -17.60 4.12 19.36
CA ILE A 37 -17.49 3.76 17.95
C ILE A 37 -17.63 5.03 17.10
N SER A 38 -16.63 5.32 16.27
CA SER A 38 -16.70 6.39 15.28
C SER A 38 -17.19 5.87 13.93
N LYS A 39 -18.13 6.61 13.32
CA LYS A 39 -18.67 6.37 11.98
C LYS A 39 -18.64 7.66 11.18
N PHE A 40 -18.42 7.56 9.87
CA PHE A 40 -18.47 8.68 8.95
C PHE A 40 -19.77 8.65 8.15
N LYS A 41 -20.48 9.77 8.13
CA LYS A 41 -21.65 10.01 7.29
C LYS A 41 -21.24 10.91 6.13
N LEU A 42 -21.41 10.43 4.91
CA LEU A 42 -20.97 11.10 3.69
C LEU A 42 -22.13 11.26 2.70
N GLN A 43 -22.21 12.44 2.08
CA GLN A 43 -23.20 12.76 1.04
C GLN A 43 -22.53 13.64 -0.02
N ALA A 44 -22.75 13.34 -1.29
CA ALA A 44 -22.25 14.13 -2.42
C ALA A 44 -22.96 15.50 -2.50
N MET A 45 -22.17 16.56 -2.73
CA MET A 45 -22.68 17.93 -2.94
C MET A 45 -22.62 18.27 -4.44
N SER A 46 -23.66 17.89 -5.18
CA SER A 46 -23.72 18.04 -6.65
C SER A 46 -23.46 19.46 -7.17
N GLU A 47 -23.77 20.48 -6.38
CA GLU A 47 -23.56 21.89 -6.67
C GLU A 47 -22.11 22.35 -6.51
N ARG A 48 -21.21 21.47 -6.07
CA ARG A 48 -19.78 21.72 -5.87
C ARG A 48 -18.93 20.70 -6.64
N PRO A 49 -18.90 20.78 -7.97
CA PRO A 49 -18.10 19.88 -8.79
C PRO A 49 -16.60 20.07 -8.54
N ILE A 50 -15.86 18.98 -8.62
CA ILE A 50 -14.41 18.91 -8.49
C ILE A 50 -13.86 18.21 -9.72
N LEU A 51 -12.88 18.86 -10.34
CA LEU A 51 -12.11 18.27 -11.44
C LEU A 51 -10.71 17.91 -10.95
N PHE A 52 -10.33 16.66 -11.13
CA PHE A 52 -8.99 16.16 -10.96
C PHE A 52 -8.33 15.92 -12.32
N GLY A 53 -7.01 15.91 -12.31
CA GLY A 53 -6.24 15.38 -13.43
C GLY A 53 -4.86 14.93 -13.02
N TYR A 54 -4.19 14.24 -13.93
CA TYR A 54 -2.80 13.89 -13.76
C TYR A 54 -1.89 14.82 -14.55
N ALA A 55 -1.03 15.55 -13.83
CA ALA A 55 -0.02 16.41 -14.41
C ALA A 55 1.37 15.75 -14.28
N ALA A 56 2.11 15.67 -15.39
CA ALA A 56 3.48 15.17 -15.36
C ALA A 56 4.32 15.96 -14.33
N LYS A 57 5.09 15.26 -13.49
CA LYS A 57 5.89 15.77 -12.34
C LYS A 57 5.10 16.22 -11.11
N ASP A 58 3.82 16.57 -11.23
CA ASP A 58 2.99 17.00 -10.09
C ASP A 58 2.05 15.87 -9.59
N GLY A 59 1.87 14.81 -10.37
CA GLY A 59 1.04 13.67 -10.05
C GLY A 59 -0.46 13.98 -10.14
N LEU A 60 -1.25 13.40 -9.23
CA LEU A 60 -2.67 13.70 -9.10
C LEU A 60 -2.87 15.11 -8.53
N VAL A 61 -3.57 15.96 -9.29
CA VAL A 61 -3.83 17.37 -8.97
C VAL A 61 -5.31 17.70 -9.05
N ARG A 62 -5.73 18.74 -8.32
CA ARG A 62 -7.06 19.35 -8.46
C ARG A 62 -6.98 20.54 -9.40
N ILE A 63 -7.92 20.63 -10.33
CA ILE A 63 -7.96 21.62 -11.40
C ILE A 63 -9.04 22.67 -11.06
N ALA A 64 -8.70 23.95 -11.22
CA ALA A 64 -9.64 25.06 -11.07
C ALA A 64 -10.52 25.22 -12.32
N PRO A 65 -11.69 25.89 -12.21
CA PRO A 65 -12.57 26.13 -13.37
C PRO A 65 -11.90 26.85 -14.55
N ASN A 66 -10.85 27.63 -14.29
CA ASN A 66 -10.05 28.31 -15.31
C ASN A 66 -8.99 27.40 -15.98
N GLY A 67 -8.95 26.10 -15.65
CA GLY A 67 -8.00 25.12 -16.19
C GLY A 67 -6.63 25.11 -15.52
N THR A 68 -6.38 25.94 -14.50
CA THR A 68 -5.08 25.95 -13.77
C THR A 68 -5.05 24.93 -12.63
N ILE A 69 -3.85 24.55 -12.17
CA ILE A 69 -3.70 23.70 -10.98
C ILE A 69 -4.12 24.48 -9.73
N LYS A 70 -5.20 24.05 -9.08
CA LYS A 70 -5.67 24.57 -7.80
C LYS A 70 -4.87 23.99 -6.63
N GLU A 71 -4.63 22.68 -6.68
CA GLU A 71 -3.93 21.96 -5.62
C GLU A 71 -3.09 20.82 -6.20
N LYS A 72 -1.85 20.70 -5.69
CA LYS A 72 -0.89 19.67 -6.10
C LYS A 72 -0.82 18.56 -5.05
N ASN A 73 -0.30 17.40 -5.45
CA ASN A 73 0.08 16.31 -4.55
C ASN A 73 -1.10 15.78 -3.70
N ILE A 74 -2.22 15.53 -4.37
CA ILE A 74 -3.42 14.96 -3.74
C ILE A 74 -3.10 13.57 -3.16
N LEU A 75 -2.40 12.72 -3.93
CA LEU A 75 -1.98 11.39 -3.49
C LEU A 75 -1.13 11.45 -2.21
N GLY A 76 -0.12 12.32 -2.16
CA GLY A 76 0.75 12.43 -0.99
C GLY A 76 0.05 12.98 0.26
N THR A 77 -1.02 13.76 0.07
CA THR A 77 -1.90 14.21 1.15
C THR A 77 -2.81 13.08 1.62
N LEU A 78 -3.47 12.36 0.72
CA LEU A 78 -4.30 11.19 1.02
C LEU A 78 -3.53 10.14 1.82
N MET A 79 -2.33 9.75 1.36
CA MET A 79 -1.48 8.78 2.08
C MET A 79 -1.09 9.23 3.48
N SER A 80 -1.02 10.54 3.74
CA SER A 80 -0.67 11.05 5.06
C SER A 80 -1.79 10.86 6.07
N LEU A 81 -3.04 10.79 5.60
CA LEU A 81 -4.23 10.69 6.45
C LEU A 81 -4.24 9.42 7.29
N ALA A 82 -3.62 8.32 6.82
CA ALA A 82 -3.50 7.07 7.58
C ALA A 82 -2.93 7.22 9.00
N ASN A 83 -2.21 8.31 9.29
CA ASN A 83 -1.65 8.61 10.61
C ASN A 83 -2.17 9.92 11.20
N LYS A 84 -3.25 10.48 10.65
CA LYS A 84 -3.81 11.78 11.06
C LYS A 84 -5.13 11.62 11.79
N SER A 85 -5.48 12.67 12.54
CA SER A 85 -6.76 12.75 13.24
C SER A 85 -7.95 12.68 12.29
N THR A 86 -9.09 12.22 12.80
CA THR A 86 -10.38 12.18 12.08
C THR A 86 -10.77 13.54 11.50
N LYS A 87 -10.43 14.63 12.19
CA LYS A 87 -10.63 16.01 11.70
C LYS A 87 -9.91 16.31 10.39
N GLU A 88 -8.68 15.83 10.23
CA GLU A 88 -7.93 16.01 8.97
C GLU A 88 -8.53 15.16 7.85
N LEU A 89 -9.02 13.95 8.17
CA LEU A 89 -9.74 13.10 7.23
C LEU A 89 -11.04 13.75 6.75
N VAL A 90 -11.88 14.24 7.68
CA VAL A 90 -13.12 14.96 7.37
C VAL A 90 -12.84 16.19 6.50
N SER A 91 -11.82 16.97 6.84
CA SER A 91 -11.43 18.14 6.02
C SER A 91 -11.03 17.73 4.61
N PHE A 92 -10.25 16.65 4.47
CA PHE A 92 -9.85 16.16 3.15
C PHE A 92 -11.05 15.75 2.31
N MET A 93 -11.98 14.97 2.88
CA MET A 93 -13.19 14.50 2.18
C MET A 93 -14.08 15.68 1.79
N ARG A 94 -14.29 16.66 2.68
CA ARG A 94 -15.04 17.88 2.36
C ARG A 94 -14.46 18.65 1.18
N ASP A 95 -13.14 18.70 1.07
CA ASP A 95 -12.47 19.47 0.01
C ASP A 95 -12.29 18.71 -1.30
N ASN A 96 -12.20 17.38 -1.25
CA ASN A 96 -11.81 16.53 -2.38
C ASN A 96 -12.87 15.49 -2.79
N GLY A 97 -13.98 15.40 -2.05
CA GLY A 97 -14.95 14.33 -2.21
C GLY A 97 -14.51 13.04 -1.52
N PHE A 98 -15.41 12.06 -1.51
CA PHE A 98 -15.12 10.73 -0.97
C PHE A 98 -14.24 9.90 -1.92
N LEU A 99 -13.64 8.82 -1.39
CA LEU A 99 -12.81 7.90 -2.20
C LEU A 99 -13.61 7.18 -3.27
N PHE A 100 -14.90 6.95 -3.01
CA PHE A 100 -15.86 6.30 -3.89
C PHE A 100 -17.04 7.23 -4.20
N PRO A 101 -17.78 7.03 -5.30
CA PRO A 101 -19.03 7.75 -5.55
C PRO A 101 -20.03 7.52 -4.41
N VAL A 102 -20.66 8.58 -3.92
CA VAL A 102 -21.71 8.54 -2.88
C VAL A 102 -22.95 9.30 -3.34
N CYS A 103 -24.10 8.96 -2.76
CA CYS A 103 -25.41 9.54 -3.07
C CYS A 103 -25.47 11.04 -2.80
N THR A 104 -26.25 11.74 -3.62
CA THR A 104 -26.53 13.17 -3.46
C THR A 104 -27.68 13.45 -2.50
N ASP A 105 -28.53 12.46 -2.23
CA ASP A 105 -29.82 12.70 -1.59
C ASP A 105 -29.85 12.27 -0.12
N THR A 106 -28.98 11.33 0.26
CA THR A 106 -28.94 10.72 1.59
C THR A 106 -27.52 10.51 2.07
N TYR A 107 -27.33 10.53 3.38
CA TYR A 107 -26.06 10.12 3.98
C TYR A 107 -25.86 8.62 3.86
N GLU A 108 -24.68 8.24 3.42
CA GLU A 108 -24.16 6.88 3.49
C GLU A 108 -23.18 6.77 4.67
N VAL A 109 -23.22 5.63 5.38
CA VAL A 109 -22.47 5.42 6.62
C VAL A 109 -21.29 4.48 6.37
N PHE A 110 -20.11 4.88 6.83
CA PHE A 110 -18.87 4.12 6.72
C PHE A 110 -18.19 4.01 8.07
N ASP A 111 -17.69 2.83 8.42
CA ASP A 111 -16.92 2.65 9.64
C ASP A 111 -15.47 3.17 9.46
N GLU A 112 -14.89 3.62 10.57
CA GLU A 112 -13.54 4.18 10.59
C GLU A 112 -12.48 3.16 10.15
N ILE A 113 -12.60 1.91 10.59
CA ILE A 113 -11.60 0.86 10.39
C ILE A 113 -11.42 0.57 8.89
N SER A 114 -12.52 0.38 8.16
CA SER A 114 -12.51 0.13 6.72
C SER A 114 -11.89 1.30 5.96
N LEU A 115 -12.25 2.54 6.32
CA LEU A 115 -11.78 3.73 5.61
C LEU A 115 -10.27 3.94 5.81
N TYR A 116 -9.79 3.87 7.06
CA TYR A 116 -8.35 3.95 7.33
C TYR A 116 -7.60 2.74 6.78
N GLY A 117 -8.22 1.55 6.75
CA GLY A 117 -7.67 0.34 6.16
C GLY A 117 -7.30 0.53 4.68
N ILE A 118 -8.22 1.08 3.87
CA ILE A 118 -7.98 1.37 2.44
C ILE A 118 -6.87 2.41 2.26
N ILE A 119 -6.92 3.51 3.02
CA ILE A 119 -5.90 4.58 2.92
C ILE A 119 -4.53 4.03 3.33
N ASN A 120 -4.47 3.20 4.37
CA ASN A 120 -3.23 2.59 4.83
C ASN A 120 -2.70 1.57 3.82
N ARG A 121 -3.57 0.80 3.17
CA ARG A 121 -3.18 -0.15 2.10
C ARG A 121 -2.54 0.58 0.91
N LEU A 122 -3.19 1.63 0.39
CA LEU A 122 -2.63 2.52 -0.65
C LEU A 122 -1.24 3.05 -0.24
N LYS A 123 -1.12 3.54 0.99
CA LYS A 123 0.13 4.07 1.53
C LYS A 123 1.21 2.98 1.64
N MET A 124 0.88 1.78 2.10
CA MET A 124 1.82 0.65 2.20
C MET A 124 2.35 0.26 0.82
N THR A 125 1.47 0.19 -0.20
CA THR A 125 1.85 -0.11 -1.59
C THR A 125 2.87 0.90 -2.11
N VAL A 126 2.61 2.20 -1.94
CA VAL A 126 3.56 3.25 -2.37
C VAL A 126 4.86 3.22 -1.57
N LYS A 127 4.79 2.94 -0.26
CA LYS A 127 6.00 2.82 0.59
C LYS A 127 6.84 1.60 0.21
N LEU A 128 6.22 0.48 -0.17
CA LEU A 128 6.92 -0.71 -0.61
C LEU A 128 7.59 -0.47 -1.96
N MET A 129 6.84 0.11 -2.91
CA MET A 129 7.38 0.53 -4.21
C MET A 129 8.58 1.49 -4.03
N THR A 130 8.50 2.43 -3.10
CA THR A 130 9.61 3.32 -2.78
C THR A 130 10.80 2.57 -2.19
N ALA A 131 10.58 1.77 -1.15
CA ALA A 131 11.66 1.04 -0.47
C ALA A 131 12.39 0.06 -1.41
N ALA A 132 11.65 -0.62 -2.30
CA ALA A 132 12.21 -1.56 -3.26
C ALA A 132 13.04 -0.88 -4.38
N ASN A 133 12.74 0.38 -4.71
CA ASN A 133 13.41 1.13 -5.79
C ASN A 133 14.42 2.17 -5.28
N GLU A 134 14.56 2.36 -3.97
CA GLU A 134 15.62 3.19 -3.41
C GLU A 134 17.02 2.63 -3.72
N ILE A 135 17.99 3.53 -3.92
CA ILE A 135 19.40 3.18 -4.13
C ILE A 135 19.93 2.37 -2.95
N ARG A 136 19.69 2.88 -1.74
CA ARG A 136 20.02 2.18 -0.49
C ARG A 136 18.77 1.48 0.01
N LYS A 137 18.68 0.18 -0.29
CA LYS A 137 17.55 -0.66 0.11
C LYS A 137 17.60 -0.94 1.60
N ASN A 138 16.47 -0.68 2.27
CA ASN A 138 16.26 -1.12 3.64
C ASN A 138 15.47 -2.43 3.60
N TYR A 139 16.17 -3.57 3.59
CA TYR A 139 15.56 -4.89 3.44
C TYR A 139 14.60 -5.24 4.58
N LYS A 140 14.88 -4.79 5.80
CA LYS A 140 13.94 -4.88 6.92
C LYS A 140 12.58 -4.26 6.54
N LYS A 141 12.60 -2.99 6.12
CA LYS A 141 11.39 -2.25 5.74
C LYS A 141 10.68 -2.89 4.54
N ILE A 142 11.43 -3.41 3.56
CA ILE A 142 10.85 -4.11 2.40
C ILE A 142 10.14 -5.37 2.89
N CYS A 143 10.81 -6.21 3.70
CA CYS A 143 10.23 -7.42 4.28
C CYS A 143 8.95 -7.13 5.08
N ASP A 144 9.00 -6.17 6.01
CA ASP A 144 7.86 -5.79 6.85
C ASP A 144 6.66 -5.34 5.99
N LEU A 145 6.88 -4.50 4.99
CA LEU A 145 5.81 -4.00 4.10
C LEU A 145 5.28 -5.09 3.16
N THR A 146 6.16 -5.95 2.64
CA THR A 146 5.80 -7.09 1.79
C THR A 146 4.88 -8.05 2.54
N ILE A 147 5.27 -8.46 3.75
CA ILE A 147 4.47 -9.37 4.60
C ILE A 147 3.16 -8.68 5.00
N SER A 148 3.20 -7.40 5.39
CA SER A 148 2.00 -6.66 5.78
C SER A 148 0.97 -6.56 4.65
N LEU A 149 1.40 -6.31 3.40
CA LEU A 149 0.50 -6.28 2.24
C LEU A 149 -0.01 -7.66 1.87
N LEU A 150 0.88 -8.65 1.81
CA LEU A 150 0.53 -10.04 1.46
C LEU A 150 -0.59 -10.61 2.33
N PHE A 151 -0.59 -10.26 3.63
CA PHE A 151 -1.58 -10.70 4.61
C PHE A 151 -2.53 -9.59 5.09
N SER A 152 -2.66 -8.50 4.33
CA SER A 152 -3.63 -7.44 4.65
C SER A 152 -5.05 -7.97 4.52
N GLU A 153 -5.92 -7.63 5.48
CA GLU A 153 -7.32 -8.03 5.50
C GLU A 153 -8.07 -7.60 4.23
N ASP A 154 -9.02 -8.43 3.82
CA ASP A 154 -9.91 -8.14 2.70
C ASP A 154 -10.99 -7.15 3.15
N LEU A 155 -11.00 -5.98 2.51
CA LEU A 155 -11.96 -4.92 2.75
C LEU A 155 -12.92 -4.84 1.57
N THR A 156 -14.21 -4.67 1.87
CA THR A 156 -15.24 -4.47 0.86
C THR A 156 -16.03 -3.21 1.18
N ILE A 157 -16.17 -2.31 0.20
CA ILE A 157 -17.00 -1.11 0.32
C ILE A 157 -18.03 -1.08 -0.80
N LYS A 158 -19.29 -0.88 -0.44
CA LYS A 158 -20.40 -0.71 -1.36
C LYS A 158 -21.13 0.58 -1.01
N THR A 159 -21.30 1.43 -2.01
CA THR A 159 -22.19 2.59 -1.95
C THR A 159 -23.39 2.37 -2.85
N ASP A 160 -24.44 3.15 -2.63
CA ASP A 160 -25.66 3.13 -3.45
C ASP A 160 -25.39 3.66 -4.86
N SER A 161 -24.40 4.55 -5.03
CA SER A 161 -24.01 5.11 -6.33
C SER A 161 -23.09 4.19 -7.14
N MET A 162 -22.53 3.14 -6.53
CA MET A 162 -21.68 2.17 -7.22
C MET A 162 -22.50 1.05 -7.86
N LYS A 163 -22.12 0.59 -9.05
CA LYS A 163 -22.74 -0.59 -9.67
C LYS A 163 -22.35 -1.88 -8.94
N ASN A 164 -21.05 -2.08 -8.72
CA ASN A 164 -20.48 -3.22 -8.02
C ASN A 164 -19.81 -2.75 -6.72
N ALA A 165 -19.69 -3.62 -5.71
CA ALA A 165 -18.87 -3.30 -4.54
C ALA A 165 -17.40 -3.22 -4.93
N TYR A 166 -16.65 -2.35 -4.28
CA TYR A 166 -15.19 -2.38 -4.30
C TYR A 166 -14.72 -3.50 -3.37
N SER A 167 -13.73 -4.27 -3.82
CA SER A 167 -12.98 -5.21 -3.00
C SER A 167 -11.51 -4.86 -3.06
N SER A 168 -10.83 -4.84 -1.92
CA SER A 168 -9.38 -4.69 -1.90
C SER A 168 -8.67 -5.88 -2.55
N CYS A 169 -7.38 -5.72 -2.84
CA CYS A 169 -6.57 -6.80 -3.42
C CYS A 169 -6.59 -8.04 -2.51
N HIS A 170 -7.04 -9.18 -3.05
CA HIS A 170 -6.88 -10.48 -2.39
C HIS A 170 -5.72 -11.24 -3.04
N HIS A 171 -4.70 -11.59 -2.26
CA HIS A 171 -3.55 -12.34 -2.75
C HIS A 171 -3.85 -13.84 -2.75
N LYS A 172 -3.87 -14.47 -3.93
CA LYS A 172 -4.13 -15.92 -4.10
C LYS A 172 -3.20 -16.83 -3.28
N TYR A 173 -2.04 -16.31 -2.89
CA TYR A 173 -1.14 -16.98 -1.96
C TYR A 173 -1.83 -17.34 -0.63
N VAL A 174 -2.68 -16.45 -0.13
CA VAL A 174 -3.40 -16.61 1.14
C VAL A 174 -4.36 -17.80 1.08
N ASP A 175 -5.07 -18.01 -0.03
CA ASP A 175 -5.93 -19.19 -0.22
C ASP A 175 -5.14 -20.50 -0.10
N THR A 176 -3.94 -20.52 -0.69
CA THR A 176 -3.04 -21.69 -0.63
C THR A 176 -2.49 -21.88 0.79
N LEU A 177 -2.21 -20.79 1.49
CA LEU A 177 -1.75 -20.82 2.86
C LEU A 177 -2.81 -21.34 3.84
N ILE A 178 -4.08 -21.00 3.63
CA ILE A 178 -5.19 -21.47 4.47
C ILE A 178 -5.46 -22.96 4.18
N ASN A 179 -5.24 -23.42 2.95
CA ASN A 179 -5.48 -24.80 2.51
C ASN A 179 -4.19 -25.44 1.95
N PRO A 180 -3.16 -25.66 2.79
CA PRO A 180 -1.88 -26.16 2.31
C PRO A 180 -1.95 -27.63 1.88
N PRO A 181 -1.07 -28.09 0.97
CA PRO A 181 -0.87 -29.51 0.73
C PRO A 181 -0.25 -30.15 1.97
N VAL A 182 -1.05 -30.87 2.75
CA VAL A 182 -0.61 -31.51 4.00
C VAL A 182 -0.10 -32.94 3.82
N GLN A 183 -0.46 -33.60 2.72
CA GLN A 183 -0.03 -34.98 2.48
C GLN A 183 1.36 -35.01 1.85
N LEU A 184 2.28 -35.73 2.50
CA LEU A 184 3.58 -36.06 1.92
C LEU A 184 3.40 -36.88 0.65
N SER A 185 4.10 -36.50 -0.42
CA SER A 185 4.15 -37.31 -1.65
C SER A 185 4.83 -38.66 -1.38
N TYR A 186 4.62 -39.63 -2.26
CA TYR A 186 5.25 -40.96 -2.13
C TYR A 186 6.78 -40.86 -2.00
N ASN A 187 7.40 -39.97 -2.78
CA ASN A 187 8.85 -39.74 -2.71
C ASN A 187 9.27 -39.21 -1.33
N ARG A 188 8.50 -38.30 -0.73
CA ARG A 188 8.76 -37.79 0.63
C ARG A 188 8.58 -38.89 1.68
N GLN A 189 7.58 -39.76 1.53
CA GLN A 189 7.41 -40.89 2.44
C GLN A 189 8.59 -41.86 2.37
N GLN A 190 9.14 -42.09 1.17
CA GLN A 190 10.33 -42.90 0.97
C GLN A 190 11.58 -42.23 1.58
N GLU A 191 11.77 -40.93 1.36
CA GLU A 191 12.86 -40.16 2.01
C GLU A 191 12.81 -40.28 3.54
N ALA A 192 11.62 -40.25 4.14
CA ALA A 192 11.45 -40.41 5.58
C ALA A 192 11.72 -41.82 6.11
N PHE A 193 11.65 -42.83 5.25
CA PHE A 193 12.02 -44.20 5.61
C PHE A 193 13.53 -44.45 5.46
N GLU A 194 14.14 -43.84 4.45
CA GLU A 194 15.53 -44.12 4.05
C GLU A 194 16.57 -43.18 4.69
N GLY A 195 16.16 -42.03 5.21
CA GLY A 195 17.08 -41.06 5.80
C GLY A 195 16.44 -40.07 6.75
N ASP A 196 17.20 -39.04 7.12
CA ASP A 196 16.84 -38.08 8.17
C ASP A 196 16.39 -36.72 7.63
N THR A 197 16.35 -36.54 6.30
CA THR A 197 16.07 -35.24 5.66
C THR A 197 15.15 -35.34 4.46
N TYR A 198 14.28 -34.33 4.27
CA TYR A 198 13.57 -34.10 3.01
C TYR A 198 14.41 -33.27 2.04
N SER A 199 14.51 -33.74 0.79
CA SER A 199 15.26 -33.04 -0.27
C SER A 199 14.36 -32.08 -1.06
N ILE A 200 14.38 -30.81 -0.69
CA ILE A 200 13.45 -29.80 -1.18
C ILE A 200 14.08 -29.05 -2.34
N THR A 201 13.30 -28.91 -3.41
CA THR A 201 13.62 -27.97 -4.49
C THR A 201 13.23 -26.57 -4.02
N ASP A 202 14.23 -25.76 -3.72
CA ASP A 202 14.07 -24.44 -3.12
C ASP A 202 14.31 -23.34 -4.17
N CYS A 203 13.38 -22.40 -4.28
CA CYS A 203 13.48 -21.25 -5.19
C CYS A 203 14.47 -20.17 -4.72
N ILE A 204 14.96 -20.24 -3.48
CA ILE A 204 15.91 -19.29 -2.89
C ILE A 204 17.33 -19.82 -3.04
N TYR A 205 17.63 -21.00 -2.49
CA TYR A 205 18.98 -21.59 -2.48
C TYR A 205 19.17 -22.75 -3.47
N GLY A 206 18.15 -23.09 -4.27
CA GLY A 206 18.19 -24.14 -5.29
C GLY A 206 17.81 -25.52 -4.77
N SER A 207 18.51 -26.00 -3.73
CA SER A 207 18.18 -27.25 -3.04
C SER A 207 18.40 -27.09 -1.54
N TYR A 208 17.49 -27.66 -0.75
CA TYR A 208 17.52 -27.59 0.69
C TYR A 208 17.25 -28.95 1.33
N ALA A 209 18.06 -29.34 2.31
CA ALA A 209 17.87 -30.57 3.07
C ALA A 209 17.24 -30.25 4.43
N LEU A 210 15.91 -30.39 4.54
CA LEU A 210 15.20 -30.13 5.79
C LEU A 210 15.24 -31.37 6.67
N ASN A 211 15.74 -31.24 7.90
CA ASN A 211 15.70 -32.33 8.87
C ASN A 211 14.26 -32.74 9.20
N ILE A 212 14.00 -34.05 9.19
CA ILE A 212 12.67 -34.62 9.38
C ILE A 212 12.18 -34.44 10.81
N GLN A 213 13.08 -34.48 11.81
CA GLN A 213 12.71 -34.19 13.18
C GLN A 213 12.26 -32.74 13.33
N ASP A 214 12.95 -31.80 12.68
CA ASP A 214 12.54 -30.38 12.68
C ASP A 214 11.20 -30.19 12.00
N TYR A 215 10.97 -30.81 10.84
CA TYR A 215 9.65 -30.84 10.20
C TYR A 215 8.57 -31.38 11.15
N ASN A 216 8.80 -32.53 11.77
CA ASN A 216 7.84 -33.15 12.69
C ASN A 216 7.60 -32.29 13.93
N ASN A 217 8.62 -31.60 14.44
CA ASN A 217 8.48 -30.66 15.56
C ASN A 217 7.60 -29.47 15.16
N ILE A 218 7.78 -28.91 13.96
CA ILE A 218 6.98 -27.79 13.47
C ILE A 218 5.54 -28.24 13.22
N ILE A 219 5.33 -29.29 12.44
CA ILE A 219 4.00 -29.82 12.12
C ILE A 219 3.27 -30.30 13.38
N GLY A 220 3.98 -30.91 14.33
CA GLY A 220 3.46 -31.32 15.62
C GLY A 220 3.15 -30.17 16.59
N GLY A 221 3.54 -28.93 16.26
CA GLY A 221 3.31 -27.76 17.11
C GLY A 221 4.26 -27.64 18.31
N TYR A 222 5.36 -28.39 18.29
CA TYR A 222 6.42 -28.37 19.31
C TYR A 222 7.47 -27.27 19.06
N ALA A 223 7.51 -26.71 17.85
CA ALA A 223 8.32 -25.54 17.50
C ALA A 223 7.42 -24.31 17.32
N SER A 224 7.90 -23.14 17.76
CA SER A 224 7.18 -21.86 17.64
C SER A 224 8.14 -20.72 17.30
N VAL A 225 7.62 -19.72 16.60
CA VAL A 225 8.35 -18.50 16.24
C VAL A 225 7.65 -17.32 16.92
N PRO A 226 8.35 -16.49 17.72
CA PRO A 226 7.75 -15.35 18.40
C PRO A 226 7.02 -14.41 17.43
N GLY A 227 5.79 -14.04 17.79
CA GLY A 227 4.97 -13.13 16.97
C GLY A 227 4.19 -13.81 15.84
N TYR A 228 4.36 -15.12 15.64
CA TYR A 228 3.62 -15.91 14.65
C TYR A 228 2.79 -17.01 15.32
N GLN A 229 1.57 -17.22 14.83
CA GLN A 229 0.72 -18.32 15.30
C GLN A 229 1.28 -19.66 14.82
N ASN A 230 1.20 -20.71 15.64
CA ASN A 230 1.70 -22.04 15.27
C ASN A 230 1.07 -22.55 13.97
N GLY A 231 -0.24 -22.33 13.76
CA GLY A 231 -0.94 -22.71 12.53
C GLY A 231 -0.36 -22.04 11.27
N PHE A 232 0.08 -20.79 11.37
CA PHE A 232 0.73 -20.10 10.26
C PHE A 232 2.06 -20.77 9.90
N TYR A 233 2.88 -21.07 10.89
CA TYR A 233 4.19 -21.69 10.66
C TYR A 233 4.07 -23.13 10.13
N GLN A 234 3.11 -23.90 10.64
CA GLN A 234 2.77 -25.24 10.16
C GLN A 234 2.36 -25.23 8.69
N ASN A 235 1.50 -24.27 8.30
CA ASN A 235 1.03 -24.17 6.92
C ASN A 235 2.15 -23.77 5.95
N ILE A 236 2.99 -22.80 6.33
CA ILE A 236 4.17 -22.41 5.54
C ILE A 236 5.10 -23.61 5.35
N THR A 237 5.40 -24.34 6.42
CA THR A 237 6.27 -25.53 6.37
C THR A 237 5.66 -26.65 5.52
N SER A 238 4.34 -26.84 5.59
CA SER A 238 3.63 -27.81 4.74
C SER A 238 3.76 -27.47 3.26
N ILE A 239 3.58 -26.19 2.88
CA ILE A 239 3.75 -25.75 1.50
C ILE A 239 5.22 -25.87 1.07
N PHE A 240 6.17 -25.47 1.93
CA PHE A 240 7.60 -25.58 1.65
C PHE A 240 8.01 -27.01 1.25
N VAL A 241 7.52 -28.02 1.99
CA VAL A 241 7.87 -29.44 1.76
C VAL A 241 7.09 -30.06 0.60
N ASN A 242 5.79 -29.78 0.48
CA ASN A 242 4.87 -30.54 -0.37
C ASN A 242 4.48 -29.82 -1.67
N TYR A 243 4.70 -28.52 -1.79
CA TYR A 243 4.34 -27.77 -3.00
C TYR A 243 5.47 -27.83 -4.03
N GLU A 244 5.27 -28.61 -5.10
CA GLU A 244 6.32 -28.90 -6.08
C GLU A 244 6.36 -27.92 -7.27
N LYS A 245 5.27 -27.16 -7.49
CA LYS A 245 5.16 -26.27 -8.65
C LYS A 245 6.08 -25.06 -8.49
N ARG A 246 7.02 -24.86 -9.42
CA ARG A 246 7.94 -23.70 -9.43
C ARG A 246 7.24 -22.44 -9.96
N ASP A 247 6.46 -21.79 -9.12
CA ASP A 247 5.85 -20.49 -9.39
C ASP A 247 6.03 -19.51 -8.21
N MET A 248 5.37 -18.37 -8.27
CA MET A 248 5.48 -17.35 -7.23
C MET A 248 4.98 -17.84 -5.86
N THR A 249 4.01 -18.76 -5.82
CA THR A 249 3.52 -19.37 -4.57
C THR A 249 4.64 -20.11 -3.86
N LYS A 250 5.41 -20.90 -4.61
CA LYS A 250 6.58 -21.61 -4.09
C LYS A 250 7.65 -20.63 -3.61
N LYS A 251 7.98 -19.61 -4.43
CA LYS A 251 8.97 -18.60 -4.05
C LYS A 251 8.61 -17.83 -2.77
N ILE A 252 7.35 -17.44 -2.61
CA ILE A 252 6.85 -16.79 -1.39
C ILE A 252 6.97 -17.75 -0.19
N SER A 253 6.56 -19.01 -0.36
CA SER A 253 6.62 -20.02 0.72
C SER A 253 8.04 -20.32 1.15
N ASP A 254 8.96 -20.46 0.20
CA ASP A 254 10.37 -20.72 0.47
C ASP A 254 10.99 -19.54 1.23
N PHE A 255 10.76 -18.31 0.76
CA PHE A 255 11.19 -17.11 1.47
C PHE A 255 10.64 -17.05 2.90
N LEU A 256 9.33 -17.27 3.07
CA LEU A 256 8.70 -17.24 4.39
C LEU A 256 9.18 -18.37 5.29
N PHE A 257 9.45 -19.56 4.74
CA PHE A 257 10.03 -20.66 5.49
C PHE A 257 11.40 -20.30 6.04
N HIS A 258 12.36 -19.85 5.20
CA HIS A 258 13.69 -19.43 5.68
C HIS A 258 13.61 -18.25 6.64
N PHE A 259 12.71 -17.30 6.38
CA PHE A 259 12.47 -16.18 7.28
C PHE A 259 12.00 -16.61 8.67
N LEU A 260 11.10 -17.59 8.76
CA LEU A 260 10.62 -18.11 10.04
C LEU A 260 11.63 -19.05 10.70
N TYR A 261 12.18 -19.99 9.94
CA TYR A 261 13.02 -21.08 10.45
C TYR A 261 14.44 -20.61 10.80
N GLU A 262 15.10 -19.88 9.90
CA GLU A 262 16.51 -19.50 10.07
C GLU A 262 16.66 -18.13 10.74
N MET A 263 15.72 -17.22 10.46
CA MET A 263 15.75 -15.86 11.00
C MET A 263 14.80 -15.64 12.18
N ASN A 264 14.09 -16.67 12.63
CA ASN A 264 13.13 -16.60 13.74
C ASN A 264 12.08 -15.49 13.55
N GLY A 265 11.65 -15.24 12.31
CA GLY A 265 10.70 -14.19 11.96
C GLY A 265 11.23 -12.76 12.18
N ASN A 266 12.54 -12.57 12.36
CA ASN A 266 13.11 -11.27 12.67
C ASN A 266 13.71 -10.59 11.42
N SER A 267 12.95 -9.66 10.85
CA SER A 267 13.38 -8.84 9.71
C SER A 267 14.51 -7.85 10.03
N SER A 268 14.93 -7.74 11.29
CA SER A 268 16.10 -6.95 11.70
C SER A 268 17.42 -7.69 11.55
N GLY A 269 17.38 -9.01 11.30
CA GLY A 269 18.55 -9.80 10.96
C GLY A 269 19.13 -9.42 9.60
N GLU A 270 20.36 -9.85 9.34
CA GLU A 270 21.00 -9.69 8.03
C GLU A 270 20.48 -10.74 7.05
N PHE A 271 19.85 -10.29 5.97
CA PHE A 271 19.42 -11.17 4.88
C PHE A 271 20.64 -11.59 4.04
N SER A 272 20.67 -12.86 3.61
CA SER A 272 21.57 -13.34 2.56
C SER A 272 21.28 -12.64 1.22
N ASP A 273 22.21 -12.71 0.27
CA ASP A 273 22.04 -12.05 -1.03
C ASP A 273 20.96 -12.73 -1.88
N GLU A 274 20.78 -14.04 -1.71
CA GLU A 274 19.70 -14.83 -2.29
C GLU A 274 18.34 -14.38 -1.74
N MET A 275 18.21 -14.27 -0.41
CA MET A 275 16.99 -13.79 0.24
C MET A 275 16.68 -12.33 -0.13
N LYS A 276 17.70 -11.46 -0.23
CA LYS A 276 17.54 -10.08 -0.71
C LYS A 276 16.97 -10.05 -2.13
N THR A 277 17.48 -10.90 -3.01
CA THR A 277 17.04 -10.98 -4.41
C THR A 277 15.60 -11.47 -4.50
N ALA A 278 15.29 -12.57 -3.82
CA ALA A 278 13.93 -13.12 -3.77
C ALA A 278 12.92 -12.14 -3.15
N LEU A 279 13.29 -11.45 -2.07
CA LEU A 279 12.44 -10.45 -1.42
C LEU A 279 12.08 -9.30 -2.38
N ILE A 280 13.02 -8.85 -3.22
CA ILE A 280 12.75 -7.79 -4.21
C ILE A 280 11.80 -8.30 -5.29
N GLU A 281 11.95 -9.54 -5.75
CA GLU A 281 11.04 -10.14 -6.72
C GLU A 281 9.62 -10.30 -6.17
N ILE A 282 9.49 -10.82 -4.95
CA ILE A 282 8.22 -10.96 -4.24
C ILE A 282 7.57 -9.60 -4.00
N ALA A 283 8.34 -8.60 -3.55
CA ALA A 283 7.84 -7.23 -3.36
C ALA A 283 7.28 -6.64 -4.66
N LYS A 284 7.99 -6.80 -5.78
CA LYS A 284 7.53 -6.33 -7.10
C LYS A 284 6.24 -7.05 -7.53
N TYR A 285 6.15 -8.34 -7.29
CA TYR A 285 4.95 -9.13 -7.57
C TYR A 285 3.74 -8.60 -6.77
N ILE A 286 3.89 -8.43 -5.46
CA ILE A 286 2.82 -7.92 -4.59
C ILE A 286 2.42 -6.48 -4.94
N ILE A 287 3.37 -5.59 -5.25
CA ILE A 287 3.07 -4.24 -5.75
C ILE A 287 2.22 -4.32 -7.03
N GLY A 288 2.57 -5.24 -7.93
CA GLY A 288 1.83 -5.45 -9.17
C GLY A 288 0.39 -5.90 -8.92
N GLU A 289 0.17 -6.89 -8.05
CA GLU A 289 -1.18 -7.34 -7.67
C GLU A 289 -1.99 -6.20 -7.05
N GLU A 290 -1.40 -5.46 -6.11
CA GLU A 290 -2.04 -4.33 -5.42
C GLU A 290 -2.46 -3.21 -6.39
N ILE A 291 -1.58 -2.80 -7.30
CA ILE A 291 -1.92 -1.76 -8.28
C ILE A 291 -2.99 -2.27 -9.22
N ASN A 292 -2.80 -3.45 -9.82
CA ASN A 292 -3.71 -3.99 -10.84
C ASN A 292 -5.12 -4.23 -10.30
N ALA A 293 -5.26 -4.70 -9.05
CA ALA A 293 -6.56 -4.89 -8.41
C ALA A 293 -7.37 -3.59 -8.28
N ASN A 294 -6.70 -2.43 -8.24
CA ASN A 294 -7.35 -1.12 -8.06
C ASN A 294 -7.52 -0.34 -9.37
N LEU A 295 -7.18 -0.93 -10.53
CA LEU A 295 -7.34 -0.32 -11.85
C LEU A 295 -8.62 -0.75 -12.60
N ASP A 296 -9.47 -1.59 -12.01
CA ASP A 296 -10.72 -2.07 -12.64
C ASP A 296 -11.69 -0.94 -13.03
N GLY A 297 -11.67 0.17 -12.29
CA GLY A 297 -12.48 1.37 -12.55
C GLY A 297 -11.90 2.35 -13.58
N ILE A 298 -10.93 1.93 -14.41
CA ILE A 298 -10.27 2.76 -15.42
C ILE A 298 -10.60 2.23 -16.82
N HIS A 299 -11.40 2.99 -17.57
CA HIS A 299 -11.92 2.55 -18.87
C HIS A 299 -11.43 3.48 -20.00
N PRO A 300 -10.83 2.95 -21.08
CA PRO A 300 -10.52 3.76 -22.25
C PRO A 300 -11.83 4.17 -22.94
N VAL A 301 -11.94 5.45 -23.30
CA VAL A 301 -13.09 6.02 -24.01
C VAL A 301 -12.60 6.92 -25.14
N TYR A 302 -13.38 7.03 -26.22
CA TYR A 302 -13.08 7.97 -27.31
C TYR A 302 -13.94 9.22 -27.14
N ASN A 303 -13.31 10.38 -26.99
CA ASN A 303 -14.04 11.64 -26.89
C ASN A 303 -14.38 12.13 -28.31
N SER A 304 -15.66 12.11 -28.66
CA SER A 304 -16.15 12.51 -29.98
C SER A 304 -16.11 14.03 -30.23
N GLU A 305 -16.05 14.85 -29.18
CA GLU A 305 -15.95 16.31 -29.32
C GLU A 305 -14.50 16.72 -29.64
N THR A 306 -13.52 16.14 -28.94
CA THR A 306 -12.10 16.43 -29.16
C THR A 306 -11.43 15.51 -30.17
N MET A 307 -12.13 14.44 -30.61
CA MET A 307 -11.62 13.41 -31.53
C MET A 307 -10.34 12.72 -31.03
N THR A 308 -10.22 12.50 -29.72
CA THR A 308 -9.02 11.93 -29.09
C THR A 308 -9.35 10.79 -28.10
N PRO A 309 -8.40 9.86 -27.87
CA PRO A 309 -8.50 8.91 -26.77
C PRO A 309 -8.55 9.64 -25.42
N SER A 310 -9.33 9.11 -24.49
CA SER A 310 -9.45 9.60 -23.12
C SER A 310 -9.69 8.44 -22.16
N TRP A 311 -9.76 8.76 -20.88
CA TRP A 311 -9.99 7.79 -19.81
C TRP A 311 -11.21 8.19 -19.02
N LYS A 312 -12.11 7.24 -18.77
CA LYS A 312 -13.14 7.34 -17.76
C LYS A 312 -12.61 6.69 -16.49
N VAL A 313 -12.70 7.42 -15.38
CA VAL A 313 -12.25 6.98 -14.06
C VAL A 313 -13.46 6.97 -13.12
N ASP A 314 -13.72 5.84 -12.47
CA ASP A 314 -14.96 5.65 -11.71
C ASP A 314 -14.88 6.19 -10.26
N SER A 315 -13.69 6.41 -9.71
CA SER A 315 -13.53 6.84 -8.30
C SER A 315 -12.22 7.59 -8.03
N LEU A 316 -12.17 8.33 -6.92
CA LEU A 316 -10.95 9.01 -6.48
C LEU A 316 -9.86 8.00 -6.08
N LEU A 317 -10.24 6.85 -5.52
CA LEU A 317 -9.29 5.78 -5.22
C LEU A 317 -8.65 5.23 -6.50
N CYS A 318 -9.44 4.96 -7.53
CA CYS A 318 -8.94 4.53 -8.85
C CYS A 318 -8.04 5.61 -9.45
N ALA A 319 -8.40 6.89 -9.36
CA ALA A 319 -7.55 8.00 -9.80
C ALA A 319 -6.20 8.04 -9.06
N ALA A 320 -6.21 7.76 -7.75
CA ALA A 320 -5.00 7.67 -6.93
C ALA A 320 -4.09 6.51 -7.38
N TYR A 321 -4.63 5.31 -7.57
CA TYR A 321 -3.86 4.17 -8.10
C TYR A 321 -3.41 4.38 -9.55
N PHE A 322 -4.22 5.02 -10.38
CA PHE A 322 -3.84 5.34 -11.76
C PHE A 322 -2.72 6.38 -11.82
N SER A 323 -2.67 7.30 -10.84
CA SER A 323 -1.51 8.20 -10.68
C SER A 323 -0.23 7.46 -10.29
N ILE A 324 -0.34 6.34 -9.57
CA ILE A 324 0.79 5.47 -9.23
C ILE A 324 1.22 4.65 -10.45
N PHE A 325 0.27 4.19 -11.27
CA PHE A 325 0.56 3.46 -12.51
C PHE A 325 1.45 4.26 -13.47
N TYR A 326 1.26 5.58 -13.55
CA TYR A 326 2.12 6.47 -14.36
C TYR A 326 3.43 6.87 -13.69
N LEU A 327 3.62 6.54 -12.40
CA LEU A 327 4.89 6.78 -11.73
C LEU A 327 5.97 5.88 -12.35
N LYS A 328 7.15 6.45 -12.60
CA LYS A 328 8.33 5.68 -13.02
C LYS A 328 9.30 5.58 -11.83
N PRO A 329 9.31 4.46 -11.08
CA PRO A 329 10.09 4.34 -9.84
C PRO A 329 11.60 4.50 -10.02
N ASP A 330 12.12 4.24 -11.22
CA ASP A 330 13.54 4.46 -11.55
C ASP A 330 13.91 5.95 -11.64
N LEU A 331 12.93 6.82 -11.88
CA LEU A 331 13.13 8.26 -12.02
C LEU A 331 12.68 9.03 -10.78
N GLU A 332 11.48 8.72 -10.29
CA GLU A 332 10.82 9.46 -9.21
C GLU A 332 10.09 8.52 -8.24
N LEU A 333 10.10 8.88 -6.95
CA LEU A 333 9.48 8.13 -5.85
C LEU A 333 8.81 9.08 -4.86
N TYR A 334 7.84 8.56 -4.11
CA TYR A 334 7.22 9.30 -3.01
C TYR A 334 7.97 9.07 -1.70
N ARG A 335 8.49 10.15 -1.10
CA ARG A 335 9.11 10.08 0.23
C ARG A 335 8.31 10.85 1.27
N PRO A 336 8.30 10.40 2.54
CA PRO A 336 7.74 11.19 3.62
C PRO A 336 8.58 12.46 3.82
N CYS A 337 7.92 13.56 4.16
CA CYS A 337 8.60 14.78 4.58
C CYS A 337 9.29 14.58 5.93
N ASP A 338 10.56 14.98 6.03
CA ASP A 338 11.37 14.87 7.25
C ASP A 338 10.93 15.82 8.37
N ASN A 339 9.93 16.68 8.13
CA ASN A 339 9.29 17.45 9.19
C ASN A 339 8.34 16.52 9.99
N PRO A 340 8.63 16.21 11.27
CA PRO A 340 7.82 15.27 12.06
C PRO A 340 6.36 15.69 12.22
N ARG A 341 6.06 16.99 12.08
CA ARG A 341 4.69 17.54 12.18
C ARG A 341 3.94 17.57 10.85
N CYS A 342 4.60 17.26 9.73
CA CYS A 342 3.98 17.32 8.41
C CYS A 342 3.29 15.99 8.06
N GLY A 343 4.05 14.90 8.02
CA GLY A 343 3.55 13.58 7.65
C GLY A 343 3.18 13.38 6.17
N ARG A 344 3.18 14.46 5.36
CA ARG A 344 2.89 14.38 3.91
C ARG A 344 3.98 13.64 3.16
N TYR A 345 3.56 12.90 2.14
CA TYR A 345 4.46 12.33 1.13
C TYR A 345 4.61 13.30 -0.02
N PHE A 346 5.75 13.32 -0.68
CA PHE A 346 5.98 14.17 -1.84
C PHE A 346 6.94 13.51 -2.82
N LEU A 347 6.81 13.88 -4.09
CA LEU A 347 7.58 13.32 -5.17
C LEU A 347 9.02 13.85 -5.16
N VAL A 348 9.98 12.95 -5.29
CA VAL A 348 11.41 13.26 -5.38
C VAL A 348 12.06 12.38 -6.42
N LYS A 349 13.16 12.86 -7.04
CA LYS A 349 13.98 12.01 -7.89
C LYS A 349 14.56 10.84 -7.09
N THR A 350 14.56 9.64 -7.66
CA THR A 350 15.07 8.41 -7.03
C THR A 350 16.51 8.57 -6.52
N THR A 351 17.34 9.27 -7.31
CA THR A 351 18.75 9.56 -7.00
C THR A 351 18.98 10.69 -6.00
N SER A 352 17.97 11.50 -5.71
CA SER A 352 18.13 12.66 -4.82
C SER A 352 18.17 12.22 -3.36
N THR A 353 19.26 12.48 -2.65
CA THR A 353 19.33 12.33 -1.18
C THR A 353 19.23 13.66 -0.44
N ARG A 354 19.22 14.77 -1.20
CA ARG A 354 19.26 16.15 -0.66
C ARG A 354 17.88 16.72 -0.39
N ASN A 355 16.88 16.33 -1.18
CA ASN A 355 15.52 16.86 -1.01
C ASN A 355 14.78 16.08 0.09
N ARG A 356 14.76 16.65 1.29
CA ARG A 356 14.24 16.02 2.52
C ARG A 356 12.87 16.57 2.95
N PHE A 357 12.47 17.72 2.43
CA PHE A 357 11.27 18.43 2.89
C PHE A 357 10.35 18.74 1.71
N CYS A 358 9.04 18.56 1.91
CA CYS A 358 8.04 18.83 0.86
C CYS A 358 7.89 20.32 0.51
N SER A 359 8.37 21.22 1.36
CA SER A 359 8.32 22.67 1.15
C SER A 359 9.41 23.40 1.91
N GLN A 360 9.73 24.63 1.48
CA GLN A 360 10.65 25.51 2.18
C GLN A 360 10.16 25.83 3.60
N GLU A 361 8.85 25.95 3.80
CA GLU A 361 8.25 26.15 5.12
C GLU A 361 8.54 25.00 6.07
N CYS A 362 8.43 23.75 5.60
CA CYS A 362 8.80 22.58 6.40
C CYS A 362 10.30 22.58 6.76
N CYS A 363 11.15 22.93 5.80
CA CYS A 363 12.59 23.07 6.03
C CYS A 363 12.89 24.15 7.10
N ASN A 364 12.25 25.32 6.98
CA ASN A 364 12.43 26.44 7.89
C ASN A 364 11.94 26.10 9.31
N ARG A 365 10.78 25.47 9.45
CA ARG A 365 10.24 25.05 10.76
C ARG A 365 11.20 24.10 11.49
N VAL A 366 11.68 23.05 10.81
CA VAL A 366 12.63 22.10 11.40
C VAL A 366 13.96 22.77 11.75
N THR A 367 14.43 23.70 10.91
CA THR A 367 15.67 24.45 11.17
C THR A 367 15.53 25.35 12.40
N GLN A 368 14.40 26.06 12.53
CA GLN A 368 14.09 26.89 13.69
C GLN A 368 13.96 26.06 14.98
N ASP A 369 13.29 24.91 14.94
CA ASP A 369 13.16 24.03 16.10
C ASP A 369 14.52 23.48 16.54
N ARG A 370 15.39 23.08 15.60
CA ARG A 370 16.77 22.66 15.91
C ARG A 370 17.59 23.81 16.52
N TYR A 371 17.45 25.01 15.99
CA TYR A 371 18.13 26.19 16.55
C TYR A 371 17.66 26.47 17.99
N ARG A 372 16.35 26.46 18.23
CA ARG A 372 15.75 26.64 19.56
C ARG A 372 16.22 25.56 20.53
N LYS A 373 16.27 24.29 20.11
CA LYS A 373 16.78 23.18 20.93
C LYS A 373 18.24 23.39 21.33
N ARG A 374 19.11 23.70 20.36
CA ARG A 374 20.53 24.00 20.62
C ARG A 374 20.73 25.20 21.54
N LYS A 375 19.85 26.21 21.43
CA LYS A 375 19.90 27.38 22.30
C LYS A 375 19.58 27.00 23.76
N ARG A 376 18.50 26.22 23.99
CA ARG A 376 18.15 25.71 25.33
C ARG A 376 19.26 24.85 25.93
N GLU A 377 19.81 23.93 25.13
CA GLU A 377 20.93 23.07 25.54
C GLU A 377 22.18 23.89 25.95
N LYS A 378 22.47 25.00 25.25
CA LYS A 378 23.57 25.92 25.61
C LYS A 378 23.27 26.77 26.84
N GLU A 379 22.00 27.09 27.08
CA GLU A 379 21.53 27.88 28.22
C GLU A 379 21.30 27.02 29.48
N GLY A 380 21.52 25.70 29.40
CA GLY A 380 21.38 24.78 30.53
C GLY A 380 19.92 24.53 30.96
N LEU A 381 18.97 24.75 30.04
CA LEU A 381 17.53 24.55 30.24
C LEU A 381 17.00 23.25 29.61
#